data_AF-A0A1G0NUK4-F1
#
_entry.id   AF-A0A1G0NUK4-F1
#
_cell.length_a   1.000
_cell.length_b   1.000
_cell.length_c   1.000
_cell.angle_alpha   90.00
_cell.angle_beta   90.00
_cell.angle_gamma   90.00
#
_symmetry.space_group_name_H-M   'P 1'
#
loop_
_entity.id
_entity.type
_entity.pdbx_description
1 polymer ?
#
loop_
_entity_poly.entity_id
_entity_poly.type
_entity_poly.pdbx_seq_one_letter_code
_entity_poly.pdbx_strand_id
1 'polypeptide(L)'
;MTQYEFLTLLISVSAILLSIYTLIQNHRIARKQYELDLKQTKLAEKQLQIIEEDEIKKQKADIKLSVMHNFKSDKLKIQNVGLASAYDVRLEIISDKGKGSPLVDYKSKFPLKKLDPGDSVELLWAVDTTTGTVFNSICKWKNKNGEEEIKETQL
;
A
#
# COMPACT_ATOMS: atom_id res chain seq x y z
N MET A 1 34.00 31.92 -66.58
CA MET A 1 33.12 31.93 -65.39
C MET A 1 33.33 33.22 -64.66
N THR A 2 32.24 33.92 -64.35
CA THR A 2 32.30 35.22 -63.68
C THR A 2 32.64 35.01 -62.20
N GLN A 3 33.36 35.95 -61.57
CA GLN A 3 33.76 35.81 -60.15
C GLN A 3 32.56 35.62 -59.20
N TYR A 4 31.38 36.12 -59.61
CA TYR A 4 30.11 35.95 -58.92
C TYR A 4 29.63 34.49 -58.89
N GLU A 5 29.76 33.74 -59.99
CA GLU A 5 29.38 32.32 -60.05
C GLU A 5 30.20 31.50 -59.04
N PHE A 6 31.51 31.77 -58.95
CA PHE A 6 32.39 31.08 -58.01
C PHE A 6 32.02 31.36 -56.54
N LEU A 7 31.73 32.62 -56.19
CA LEU A 7 31.27 32.99 -54.85
C LEU A 7 29.94 32.31 -54.49
N THR A 8 28.96 32.32 -55.41
CA THR A 8 27.66 31.67 -55.16
C THR A 8 27.77 30.15 -55.01
N LEU A 9 28.67 29.52 -55.77
CA LEU A 9 28.93 28.08 -55.66
C LEU A 9 29.56 27.74 -54.31
N LEU A 10 30.53 28.55 -53.85
CA LEU A 10 31.18 28.35 -52.56
C LEU A 10 30.20 28.49 -51.39
N ILE A 11 29.33 29.51 -51.43
CA ILE A 11 28.26 29.72 -50.43
C ILE A 11 27.29 28.53 -50.44
N SER A 12 26.89 28.05 -51.62
CA SER A 12 25.95 26.93 -51.74
C SER A 12 26.53 25.63 -51.17
N VAL A 13 27.81 25.34 -51.44
CA VAL A 13 28.51 24.17 -50.88
C VAL A 13 28.60 24.28 -49.35
N SER A 14 28.95 25.45 -48.81
CA SER A 14 28.96 25.67 -47.35
C SER A 14 27.58 25.50 -46.71
N ALA A 15 26.52 25.98 -47.36
CA ALA A 15 25.15 25.81 -46.89
C ALA A 15 24.74 24.33 -46.85
N ILE A 16 25.11 23.54 -47.86
CA ILE A 16 24.86 22.09 -47.91
C ILE A 16 25.57 21.38 -46.76
N LEU A 17 26.84 21.71 -46.49
CA LEU A 17 27.59 21.13 -45.37
C LEU A 17 26.94 21.43 -44.01
N LEU A 18 26.50 22.67 -43.80
CA LEU A 18 25.76 23.07 -42.60
C LEU A 18 24.42 22.33 -42.48
N SER A 19 23.69 22.19 -43.59
CA SER A 19 22.42 21.43 -43.61
C SER A 19 22.63 19.97 -43.24
N ILE A 20 23.68 19.32 -43.76
CA ILE A 20 24.00 17.93 -43.42
C ILE A 20 24.38 17.82 -41.94
N TYR A 21 25.21 18.74 -41.43
CA TYR A 21 25.61 18.76 -40.03
C TYR A 21 24.40 18.91 -39.08
N THR A 22 23.52 19.87 -39.36
CA THR A 22 22.31 20.11 -38.56
C THR A 22 21.35 18.91 -38.61
N LEU A 23 21.21 18.25 -39.75
CA LEU A 23 20.39 17.04 -39.87
C LEU A 23 20.90 15.90 -38.97
N ILE A 24 22.21 15.65 -38.97
CA ILE A 24 22.83 14.62 -38.12
C ILE A 24 22.63 14.96 -36.64
N GLN A 25 22.83 16.22 -36.26
CA GLN A 25 22.65 16.67 -34.89
C GLN A 25 21.19 16.56 -34.44
N ASN A 26 20.23 16.96 -35.29
CA ASN A 26 18.80 16.84 -35.02
C ASN A 26 18.38 15.38 -34.83
N HIS A 27 18.87 14.46 -35.66
CA HIS A 27 18.59 13.04 -35.46
C HIS A 27 19.17 12.49 -34.14
N ARG A 28 20.36 12.95 -33.72
CA ARG A 28 20.93 12.58 -32.42
C ARG A 28 20.09 13.13 -31.25
N ILE A 29 19.63 14.38 -31.34
CA ILE A 29 18.79 15.00 -30.31
C ILE A 29 17.43 14.31 -30.24
N ALA A 30 16.79 14.03 -31.38
CA ALA A 30 15.49 13.36 -31.44
C ALA A 30 15.53 11.97 -30.78
N ARG A 31 16.60 11.19 -31.00
CA ARG A 31 16.78 9.90 -30.31
C ARG A 31 16.87 10.05 -28.80
N LYS A 32 17.64 11.02 -28.31
CA LYS A 32 17.75 11.30 -26.88
C LYS A 32 16.43 11.77 -26.27
N GLN A 33 15.70 12.63 -26.98
CA GLN A 33 14.37 13.07 -26.54
C GLN A 33 13.40 11.90 -26.45
N TYR A 34 13.39 11.00 -27.43
CA TYR A 34 12.56 9.79 -27.40
C TYR A 34 12.90 8.88 -26.21
N GLU A 35 14.19 8.64 -25.94
CA GLU A 35 14.61 7.86 -24.77
C GLU A 35 14.22 8.51 -23.44
N LEU A 36 14.32 9.84 -23.34
CA LEU A 36 13.91 10.58 -22.16
C LEU A 36 12.39 10.54 -21.97
N ASP A 37 11.63 10.70 -23.05
CA ASP A 37 10.17 10.66 -23.04
C ASP A 37 9.65 9.29 -22.58
N LEU A 38 10.27 8.20 -23.08
CA LEU A 38 9.97 6.85 -22.60
C LEU A 38 10.27 6.67 -21.10
N LYS A 39 11.37 7.22 -20.60
CA LYS A 39 11.71 7.14 -19.17
C LYS A 39 10.74 7.97 -18.32
N GLN A 40 10.34 9.15 -18.79
CA GLN A 40 9.36 10.00 -18.11
C GLN A 40 7.99 9.32 -18.07
N THR A 41 7.56 8.71 -19.18
CA THR A 41 6.29 7.97 -19.25
C THR A 41 6.28 6.82 -18.23
N LYS A 42 7.34 6.00 -18.22
CA LYS A 42 7.47 4.90 -17.24
C LYS A 42 7.50 5.39 -15.80
N LEU A 43 8.12 6.54 -15.54
CA LEU A 43 8.14 7.13 -14.20
C LEU A 43 6.74 7.62 -13.80
N ALA A 44 6.05 8.30 -14.71
CA ALA A 44 4.69 8.79 -14.49
C ALA A 44 3.72 7.63 -14.21
N GLU A 45 3.80 6.54 -14.97
CA GLU A 45 3.02 5.32 -14.74
C GLU A 45 3.25 4.75 -13.33
N LYS A 46 4.52 4.65 -12.90
CA LYS A 46 4.84 4.18 -11.54
C LYS A 46 4.32 5.11 -10.46
N GLN A 47 4.39 6.42 -10.68
CA GLN A 47 3.87 7.39 -9.73
C GLN A 47 2.34 7.30 -9.61
N LEU A 48 1.63 7.13 -10.72
CA LEU A 48 0.19 6.91 -10.73
C LEU A 48 -0.17 5.64 -9.95
N GLN A 49 0.54 4.53 -10.20
CA GLN A 49 0.32 3.28 -9.47
C GLN A 49 0.50 3.45 -7.95
N ILE A 50 1.56 4.16 -7.51
CA ILE A 50 1.79 4.42 -6.08
C ILE A 50 0.65 5.25 -5.48
N ILE A 51 0.18 6.27 -6.20
CA ILE A 51 -0.93 7.12 -5.75
C ILE A 51 -2.21 6.29 -5.60
N GLU A 52 -2.54 5.46 -6.59
CA GLU A 52 -3.71 4.58 -6.55
C GLU A 52 -3.64 3.60 -5.38
N GLU A 53 -2.49 2.95 -5.18
CA GLU A 53 -2.27 2.03 -4.05
C GLU A 53 -2.39 2.75 -2.71
N ASP A 54 -1.86 3.96 -2.58
CA ASP A 54 -1.95 4.77 -1.37
C ASP A 54 -3.37 5.27 -1.11
N GLU A 55 -4.14 5.62 -2.15
CA GLU A 55 -5.55 5.97 -2.04
C GLU A 55 -6.39 4.79 -1.55
N ILE A 56 -6.12 3.59 -2.06
CA ILE A 56 -6.77 2.36 -1.60
C ILE A 56 -6.41 2.11 -0.13
N LYS A 57 -5.13 2.21 0.26
CA LYS A 57 -4.69 2.02 1.65
C LYS A 57 -5.31 3.03 2.60
N LYS A 58 -5.47 4.30 2.19
CA LYS A 58 -6.14 5.35 2.98
C LYS A 58 -7.62 5.05 3.24
N GLN A 59 -8.25 4.20 2.43
CA GLN A 59 -9.65 3.84 2.59
C GLN A 59 -9.87 2.55 3.38
N LYS A 60 -8.82 1.77 3.62
CA LYS A 60 -8.88 0.48 4.29
C LYS A 60 -8.38 0.56 5.73
N ALA A 61 -9.15 -0.05 6.62
CA ALA A 61 -8.68 -0.35 7.96
C ALA A 61 -7.93 -1.68 7.94
N ASP A 62 -6.93 -1.83 8.81
CA ASP A 62 -6.21 -3.09 8.97
C ASP A 62 -6.12 -3.40 10.46
N ILE A 63 -6.79 -4.47 10.88
CA ILE A 63 -6.82 -4.87 12.27
C ILE A 63 -5.69 -5.86 12.54
N LYS A 64 -4.88 -5.56 13.56
CA LYS A 64 -3.84 -6.44 14.06
C LYS A 64 -4.20 -6.94 15.46
N LEU A 65 -4.08 -8.25 15.63
CA LEU A 65 -4.22 -8.94 16.91
C LEU A 65 -2.84 -9.29 17.44
N SER A 66 -2.60 -9.07 18.73
CA SER A 66 -1.35 -9.46 19.39
C SER A 66 -1.60 -9.79 20.86
N VAL A 67 -1.08 -10.92 21.32
CA VAL A 67 -1.08 -11.29 22.74
C VAL A 67 0.10 -10.61 23.43
N MET A 68 -0.17 -9.89 24.50
CA MET A 68 0.81 -9.23 25.35
C MET A 68 0.90 -9.96 26.68
N HIS A 69 2.05 -10.57 26.95
CA HIS A 69 2.35 -11.19 28.24
C HIS A 69 2.82 -10.14 29.24
N ASN A 70 2.04 -9.91 30.30
CA ASN A 70 2.43 -9.05 31.41
C ASN A 70 2.52 -9.87 32.69
N PHE A 71 3.37 -9.44 33.63
CA PHE A 71 3.61 -10.11 34.92
C PHE A 71 2.35 -10.41 35.76
N LYS A 72 1.24 -9.68 35.54
CA LYS A 72 0.00 -9.84 36.31
C LYS A 72 -1.10 -10.60 35.57
N SER A 73 -1.19 -10.42 34.25
CA SER A 73 -2.26 -10.99 33.43
C SER A 73 -1.92 -10.82 31.95
N ASP A 74 -2.18 -11.84 31.16
CA ASP A 74 -2.09 -11.73 29.71
C ASP A 74 -3.22 -10.87 29.17
N LYS A 75 -2.93 -10.15 28.09
CA LYS A 75 -3.91 -9.29 27.42
C LYS A 75 -3.86 -9.51 25.92
N LEU A 76 -5.02 -9.63 25.30
CA LEU A 76 -5.13 -9.57 23.86
C LEU A 76 -5.33 -8.11 23.44
N LYS A 77 -4.37 -7.57 22.69
CA LYS A 77 -4.47 -6.24 22.10
C LYS A 77 -4.99 -6.34 20.67
N ILE A 78 -6.06 -5.59 20.39
CA ILE A 78 -6.67 -5.43 19.08
C ILE A 78 -6.40 -3.99 18.65
N GLN A 79 -5.62 -3.79 17.60
CA GLN A 79 -5.20 -2.48 17.16
C GLN A 79 -5.54 -2.27 15.69
N ASN A 80 -6.04 -1.08 15.34
CA ASN A 80 -6.13 -0.67 13.95
C ASN A 80 -4.78 -0.08 13.52
N VAL A 81 -4.05 -0.81 12.68
CA VAL A 81 -2.79 -0.38 12.06
C VAL A 81 -2.99 0.19 10.65
N GLY A 82 -4.22 0.17 10.15
CA GLY A 82 -4.59 0.77 8.87
C GLY A 82 -4.74 2.29 8.95
N LEU A 83 -5.02 2.90 7.80
CA LEU A 83 -5.16 4.37 7.67
C LEU A 83 -6.62 4.83 7.71
N ALA A 84 -7.58 3.92 7.61
CA ALA A 84 -9.01 4.21 7.78
C ALA A 84 -9.58 3.61 9.07
N SER A 85 -10.68 4.18 9.55
CA SER A 85 -11.40 3.65 10.71
C SER A 85 -12.11 2.34 10.38
N ALA A 86 -12.02 1.37 11.29
CA ALA A 86 -12.80 0.14 11.25
C ALA A 86 -14.12 0.31 12.02
N TYR A 87 -15.20 -0.29 11.54
CA TYR A 87 -16.54 -0.23 12.14
C TYR A 87 -17.05 -1.65 12.43
N ASP A 88 -17.92 -1.77 13.45
CA ASP A 88 -18.53 -3.05 13.84
C ASP A 88 -17.50 -4.19 13.96
N VAL A 89 -16.40 -3.93 14.68
CA VAL A 89 -15.30 -4.90 14.82
C VAL A 89 -15.74 -6.03 15.74
N ARG A 90 -15.63 -7.25 15.25
CA ARG A 90 -16.00 -8.50 15.91
C ARG A 90 -14.83 -9.47 15.89
N LEU A 91 -14.66 -10.20 16.99
CA LEU A 91 -13.61 -11.20 17.13
C LEU A 91 -14.24 -12.54 17.48
N GLU A 92 -13.84 -13.58 16.77
CA GLU A 92 -14.26 -14.95 17.03
C GLU A 92 -13.02 -15.81 17.24
N ILE A 93 -12.99 -16.58 18.32
CA ILE A 93 -11.91 -17.53 18.58
C ILE A 93 -12.41 -18.93 18.26
N ILE A 94 -11.72 -19.59 17.35
CA ILE A 94 -11.94 -20.98 17.01
C ILE A 94 -11.14 -21.83 18.01
N SER A 95 -11.84 -22.39 18.99
CA SER A 95 -11.31 -23.40 19.90
C SER A 95 -11.79 -24.80 19.51
N ASP A 96 -11.01 -25.83 19.86
CA ASP A 96 -11.43 -27.22 19.70
C ASP A 96 -12.72 -27.53 20.48
N LYS A 97 -13.53 -28.45 19.95
CA LYS A 97 -14.81 -28.87 20.57
C LYS A 97 -14.61 -29.23 22.04
N GLY A 98 -15.25 -28.46 22.93
CA GLY A 98 -15.26 -28.72 24.38
C GLY A 98 -14.27 -27.88 25.21
N LYS A 99 -13.43 -27.05 24.59
CA LYS A 99 -12.56 -26.11 25.31
C LYS A 99 -13.24 -24.76 25.50
N GLY A 100 -12.98 -24.12 26.65
CA GLY A 100 -13.47 -22.77 26.94
C GLY A 100 -12.91 -21.71 25.98
N SER A 101 -13.51 -20.52 25.98
CA SER A 101 -12.93 -19.36 25.30
C SER A 101 -11.93 -18.67 26.25
N PRO A 102 -10.73 -18.29 25.79
CA PRO A 102 -9.75 -17.59 26.62
C PRO A 102 -10.10 -16.12 26.88
N LEU A 103 -11.20 -15.61 26.31
CA LEU A 103 -11.65 -14.23 26.47
C LEU A 103 -12.65 -14.10 27.62
N VAL A 104 -12.25 -13.37 28.67
CA VAL A 104 -13.09 -13.17 29.85
C VAL A 104 -14.07 -12.01 29.66
N ASP A 105 -13.61 -10.90 29.08
CA ASP A 105 -14.37 -9.63 29.02
C ASP A 105 -14.99 -9.34 27.64
N TYR A 106 -15.12 -10.35 26.77
CA TYR A 106 -15.55 -10.12 25.38
C TYR A 106 -16.97 -9.54 25.30
N LYS A 107 -17.93 -10.13 26.03
CA LYS A 107 -19.36 -9.77 25.94
C LYS A 107 -19.67 -8.34 26.40
N SER A 108 -18.82 -7.74 27.24
CA SER A 108 -19.04 -6.39 27.77
C SER A 108 -18.47 -5.30 26.87
N LYS A 109 -17.49 -5.62 26.01
CA LYS A 109 -16.76 -4.64 25.19
C LYS A 109 -17.04 -4.77 23.68
N PHE A 110 -17.60 -5.89 23.22
CA PHE A 110 -17.84 -6.16 21.81
C PHE A 110 -19.33 -6.27 21.48
N PRO A 111 -19.75 -5.91 20.25
CA PRO A 111 -18.93 -5.41 19.14
C PRO A 111 -18.43 -3.98 19.35
N LEU A 112 -17.21 -3.69 18.88
CA LEU A 112 -16.68 -2.33 18.89
C LEU A 112 -17.33 -1.53 17.76
N LYS A 113 -18.03 -0.45 18.11
CA LYS A 113 -18.73 0.39 17.13
C LYS A 113 -17.79 1.01 16.11
N LYS A 114 -16.63 1.49 16.58
CA LYS A 114 -15.63 2.18 15.78
C LYS A 114 -14.25 2.01 16.42
N LEU A 115 -13.22 1.80 15.60
CA LEU A 115 -11.82 1.79 15.99
C LEU A 115 -11.03 2.65 15.00
N ASP A 116 -10.57 3.82 15.44
CA ASP A 116 -9.86 4.77 14.60
C ASP A 116 -8.41 4.33 14.30
N PRO A 117 -7.77 4.86 13.23
CA PRO A 117 -6.38 4.55 12.92
C PRO A 117 -5.45 4.80 14.11
N GLY A 118 -4.65 3.80 14.47
CA GLY A 118 -3.74 3.83 15.62
C GLY A 118 -4.37 3.43 16.96
N ASP A 119 -5.70 3.49 17.09
CA ASP A 119 -6.39 3.12 18.32
C ASP A 119 -6.30 1.62 18.59
N SER A 120 -6.36 1.27 19.87
CA SER A 120 -6.31 -0.11 20.31
C SER A 120 -7.20 -0.37 21.51
N VAL A 121 -7.74 -1.58 21.58
CA VAL A 121 -8.51 -2.10 22.71
C VAL A 121 -7.82 -3.33 23.27
N GLU A 122 -7.77 -3.42 24.60
CA GLU A 122 -7.22 -4.55 25.32
C GLU A 122 -8.34 -5.39 25.95
N LEU A 123 -8.25 -6.70 25.75
CA LEU A 123 -9.09 -7.72 26.38
C LEU A 123 -8.26 -8.55 27.34
N LEU A 124 -8.86 -8.93 28.47
CA LEU A 124 -8.24 -9.90 29.38
C LEU A 124 -8.16 -11.26 28.68
N TRP A 125 -6.96 -11.81 28.62
CA TRP A 125 -6.66 -13.10 28.04
C TRP A 125 -6.29 -14.06 29.16
N ALA A 126 -7.13 -15.07 29.40
CA ALA A 126 -6.90 -16.06 30.45
C ALA A 126 -6.89 -17.44 29.81
N VAL A 127 -5.72 -18.06 29.81
CA VAL A 127 -5.53 -19.43 29.33
C VAL A 127 -5.25 -20.33 30.53
N ASP A 128 -6.00 -21.41 30.64
CA ASP A 128 -5.80 -22.49 31.59
C ASP A 128 -5.47 -23.80 30.87
N THR A 129 -5.23 -24.86 31.64
CA THR A 129 -4.94 -26.20 31.11
C THR A 129 -6.07 -26.80 30.28
N THR A 130 -7.28 -26.24 30.34
CA THR A 130 -8.48 -26.69 29.61
C THR A 130 -8.71 -25.91 28.32
N THR A 131 -8.10 -24.73 28.15
CA THR A 131 -8.32 -23.84 27.00
C THR A 131 -7.43 -24.17 25.81
N GLY A 132 -6.26 -24.76 26.02
CA GLY A 132 -5.27 -25.09 24.97
C GLY A 132 -4.16 -24.04 24.83
N THR A 133 -3.18 -24.27 23.94
CA THR A 133 -1.99 -23.42 23.79
C THR A 133 -1.91 -22.66 22.46
N VAL A 134 -2.76 -22.98 21.49
CA VAL A 134 -2.77 -22.37 20.15
C VAL A 134 -4.21 -22.05 19.79
N PHE A 135 -4.48 -20.81 19.40
CA PHE A 135 -5.83 -20.36 19.09
C PHE A 135 -5.89 -19.74 17.70
N ASN A 136 -6.82 -20.20 16.88
CA ASN A 136 -7.13 -19.51 15.63
C ASN A 136 -8.19 -18.46 15.92
N SER A 137 -8.01 -17.26 15.38
CA SER A 137 -8.96 -16.16 15.55
C SER A 137 -9.39 -15.61 14.20
N ILE A 138 -10.67 -15.26 14.10
CA ILE A 138 -11.27 -14.60 12.96
C ILE A 138 -11.72 -13.21 13.43
N CYS A 139 -11.10 -12.18 12.89
CA CYS A 139 -11.55 -10.80 13.07
C CYS A 139 -12.38 -10.38 11.86
N LYS A 140 -13.55 -9.80 12.10
CA LYS A 140 -14.43 -9.23 11.07
C LYS A 140 -14.66 -7.77 11.36
N TRP A 141 -14.54 -6.91 10.35
CA TRP A 141 -14.86 -5.49 10.48
C TRP A 141 -15.40 -4.93 9.18
N LYS A 142 -16.02 -3.76 9.26
CA LYS A 142 -16.46 -2.98 8.11
C LYS A 142 -15.57 -1.77 7.91
N ASN A 143 -15.13 -1.56 6.67
CA ASN A 143 -14.44 -0.35 6.27
C ASN A 143 -15.43 0.82 6.12
N LYS A 144 -14.92 2.05 5.94
CA LYS A 144 -15.76 3.26 5.78
C LYS A 144 -16.74 3.18 4.60
N ASN A 145 -16.35 2.48 3.54
CA ASN A 145 -17.15 2.19 2.36
C ASN A 145 -18.22 1.09 2.57
N GLY A 146 -18.27 0.47 3.76
CA GLY A 146 -19.26 -0.55 4.11
C GLY A 146 -18.87 -1.98 3.71
N GLU A 147 -17.73 -2.14 3.03
CA GLU A 147 -17.15 -3.45 2.71
C GLU A 147 -16.73 -4.17 3.99
N GLU A 148 -17.10 -5.45 4.08
CA GLU A 148 -16.72 -6.31 5.19
C GLU A 148 -15.41 -7.02 4.87
N GLU A 149 -14.42 -6.87 5.74
CA GLU A 149 -13.14 -7.58 5.67
C GLU A 149 -13.05 -8.60 6.79
N ILE A 150 -12.38 -9.72 6.48
CA ILE A 150 -12.18 -10.84 7.38
C ILE A 150 -10.69 -11.15 7.41
N LYS A 151 -10.14 -11.27 8.62
CA LYS A 151 -8.75 -11.64 8.82
C LYS A 151 -8.63 -12.79 9.80
N GLU A 152 -7.98 -13.84 9.34
CA GLU A 152 -7.63 -14.98 10.15
C GLU A 152 -6.23 -14.76 10.74
N THR A 153 -6.06 -15.01 12.03
CA THR A 153 -4.78 -14.86 12.71
C THR A 153 -4.65 -15.95 13.76
N GLN A 154 -3.50 -16.61 13.76
CA GLN A 154 -3.11 -17.55 14.80
C GLN A 154 -2.48 -16.78 15.97
N LEU A 155 -3.02 -16.98 17.16
CA LEU A 155 -2.63 -16.35 18.43
C LEU A 155 -1.87 -17.34 19.32
#